data_AF-A0A3B9N627-F1
#
_entry.id   AF-A0A3B9N627-F1
#
_cell.length_a   1.000
_cell.length_b   1.000
_cell.length_c   1.000
_cell.angle_alpha   90.00
_cell.angle_beta   90.00
_cell.angle_gamma   90.00
#
_symmetry.space_group_name_H-M   'P 1'
#
loop_
_entity.id
_entity.type
_entity.pdbx_description
1 polymer ?
#
loop_
_entity_poly.entity_id
_entity_poly.type
_entity_poly.pdbx_seq_one_letter_code
_entity_poly.pdbx_strand_id
1 'polypeptide(L)'
;MDTENPYGDGSGIVNFTASAENEITFNFDFGDGKDTEIDPDGIISHMFTTTGINTYNVTVYAIGTGGVTSSKTIQVEVYSSFTDDEAVELLTGGTSKTWYWAADKAGHVGLGPNFVDGMNHTYAAWYTAGAFEKSCMYDAEFVFTKTEDGLTFEQTEGPSFIPGTYAGVMGVDPDDCYGPDVIDPSGIKTVSLIPSSSIATVDGEYRGTTMSFSDGGYMCWYVGVSDHEIIEVTANTLKIRVAQDATFAWYYTFTTEKPEQ
;
A
#
# COMPACT_ATOMS: atom_id res chain seq x y z
N MET A 1 15.86 25.28 -3.79
CA MET A 1 14.82 26.02 -4.53
C MET A 1 15.34 26.28 -5.92
N ASP A 2 14.92 25.46 -6.88
CA ASP A 2 15.11 25.73 -8.30
C ASP A 2 14.11 26.84 -8.70
N THR A 3 14.60 27.92 -9.29
CA THR A 3 13.78 29.09 -9.67
C THR A 3 12.78 28.79 -10.79
N GLU A 4 12.95 27.70 -11.53
CA GLU A 4 11.99 27.28 -12.57
C GLU A 4 10.87 26.38 -12.06
N ASN A 5 11.08 25.68 -10.94
CA ASN A 5 10.11 24.76 -10.33
C ASN A 5 9.97 25.03 -8.82
N PRO A 6 9.34 26.16 -8.43
CA PRO A 6 9.28 26.59 -7.04
C PRO A 6 8.61 25.58 -6.09
N TYR A 7 7.81 24.65 -6.64
CA TYR A 7 7.03 23.66 -5.90
C TYR A 7 7.43 22.20 -6.20
N GLY A 8 8.54 21.98 -6.91
CA GLY A 8 9.02 20.64 -7.29
C GLY A 8 8.65 20.22 -8.72
N ASP A 9 9.01 18.99 -9.07
CA ASP A 9 8.87 18.39 -10.40
C ASP A 9 7.51 17.73 -10.65
N GLY A 10 6.57 17.85 -9.71
CA GLY A 10 5.24 17.24 -9.79
C GLY A 10 5.18 15.78 -9.32
N SER A 11 6.30 15.23 -8.83
CA SER A 11 6.35 13.88 -8.21
C SER A 11 5.67 13.81 -6.85
N GLY A 12 5.49 14.95 -6.18
CA GLY A 12 5.06 15.01 -4.79
C GLY A 12 6.12 14.53 -3.78
N ILE A 13 7.32 14.15 -4.22
CA ILE A 13 8.37 13.63 -3.33
C ILE A 13 9.14 14.78 -2.68
N VAL A 14 9.27 14.74 -1.35
CA VAL A 14 10.10 15.65 -0.58
C VAL A 14 11.07 14.86 0.29
N ASN A 15 12.36 15.21 0.20
CA ASN A 15 13.40 14.66 1.06
C ASN A 15 13.55 15.53 2.30
N PHE A 16 13.40 14.92 3.48
CA PHE A 16 13.55 15.56 4.77
C PHE A 16 14.89 15.16 5.41
N THR A 17 15.48 16.13 6.10
CA THR A 17 16.65 15.90 6.95
C THR A 17 16.43 16.61 8.26
N ALA A 18 16.40 15.83 9.34
CA ALA A 18 16.33 16.31 10.71
C ALA A 18 17.68 16.09 11.40
N SER A 19 17.96 16.93 12.39
CA SER A 19 19.13 16.76 13.26
C SER A 19 18.79 17.22 14.67
N ALA A 20 19.32 16.49 15.65
CA ALA A 20 19.24 16.83 17.07
C ALA A 20 20.57 16.45 17.75
N GLU A 21 20.65 16.63 19.07
CA GLU A 21 21.76 16.09 19.86
C GLU A 21 21.20 15.15 20.93
N ASN A 22 21.82 13.98 21.08
CA ASN A 22 21.45 12.94 22.07
C ASN A 22 20.06 12.32 21.83
N GLU A 23 19.59 12.35 20.59
CA GLU A 23 18.47 11.56 20.09
C GLU A 23 18.86 10.10 19.89
N ILE A 24 17.85 9.24 19.98
CA ILE A 24 17.89 7.82 19.63
C ILE A 24 17.21 7.61 18.28
N THR A 25 16.14 8.36 18.02
CA THR A 25 15.40 8.27 16.77
C THR A 25 14.60 9.55 16.47
N PHE A 26 14.12 9.68 15.23
CA PHE A 26 13.17 10.70 14.80
C PHE A 26 11.83 10.06 14.43
N ASN A 27 10.74 10.72 14.79
CA ASN A 27 9.40 10.42 14.28
C ASN A 27 8.88 11.60 13.47
N PHE A 28 8.41 11.36 12.26
CA PHE A 28 7.94 12.35 11.31
C PHE A 28 6.43 12.26 11.14
N ASP A 29 5.74 13.36 11.37
CA ASP A 29 4.34 13.58 11.03
C ASP A 29 4.29 14.56 9.85
N PHE A 30 3.84 14.10 8.69
CA PHE A 30 3.85 14.91 7.47
C PHE A 30 2.63 15.81 7.33
N GLY A 31 1.61 15.65 8.18
CA GLY A 31 0.41 16.48 8.16
C GLY A 31 -0.48 16.29 6.93
N ASP A 32 -0.30 15.20 6.18
CA ASP A 32 -1.11 14.81 5.01
C ASP A 32 -2.20 13.78 5.36
N GLY A 33 -2.30 13.39 6.63
CA GLY A 33 -3.26 12.40 7.13
C GLY A 33 -2.78 10.96 7.05
N LYS A 34 -1.54 10.70 6.61
CA LYS A 34 -0.92 9.37 6.68
C LYS A 34 -0.27 9.11 8.04
N ASP A 35 0.07 7.84 8.28
CA ASP A 35 0.79 7.41 9.48
C ASP A 35 2.14 8.12 9.62
N THR A 36 2.58 8.27 10.88
CA THR A 36 3.91 8.84 11.16
C THR A 36 5.01 7.84 10.82
N GLU A 37 6.14 8.32 10.32
CA GLU A 37 7.27 7.48 9.92
C GLU A 37 8.49 7.68 10.85
N ILE A 38 9.20 6.60 11.16
CA ILE A 38 10.35 6.61 12.07
C ILE A 38 11.64 6.37 11.29
N ASP A 39 12.62 7.27 11.46
CA ASP A 39 13.96 7.10 10.90
C ASP A 39 15.03 7.50 11.93
N PRO A 40 15.91 6.57 12.37
CA PRO A 40 16.95 6.87 13.36
C PRO A 40 18.02 7.85 12.88
N ASP A 41 18.27 7.91 11.57
CA ASP A 41 19.31 8.78 10.98
C ASP A 41 18.76 10.19 10.67
N GLY A 42 17.45 10.38 10.81
CA GLY A 42 16.76 11.63 10.53
C GLY A 42 16.67 11.95 9.04
N ILE A 43 16.90 10.96 8.16
CA ILE A 43 16.90 11.14 6.70
C ILE A 43 15.76 10.31 6.13
N ILE A 44 14.72 10.99 5.62
CA ILE A 44 13.54 10.31 5.11
C ILE A 44 13.02 10.97 3.84
N SER A 45 12.48 10.17 2.92
CA SER A 45 11.82 10.64 1.71
C SER A 45 10.34 10.30 1.84
N HIS A 46 9.47 11.30 1.67
CA HIS A 46 8.03 11.13 1.78
C HIS A 46 7.33 11.67 0.54
N MET A 47 6.28 10.97 0.10
CA MET A 47 5.52 11.30 -1.10
C MET A 47 4.14 11.84 -0.75
N PHE A 48 3.92 13.12 -1.05
CA PHE A 48 2.61 13.76 -0.96
C PHE A 48 1.79 13.47 -2.21
N THR A 49 0.57 12.96 -2.00
CA THR A 49 -0.24 12.38 -3.08
C THR A 49 -1.43 13.23 -3.50
N THR A 50 -1.80 14.23 -2.69
CA THR A 50 -2.85 15.19 -3.03
C THR A 50 -2.42 16.01 -4.23
N THR A 51 -3.21 15.96 -5.29
CA THR A 51 -2.91 16.61 -6.57
C THR A 51 -3.00 18.12 -6.46
N GLY A 52 -2.24 18.80 -7.31
CA GLY A 52 -2.06 20.25 -7.26
C GLY A 52 -0.98 20.68 -6.27
N ILE A 53 -1.01 21.96 -5.93
CA ILE A 53 -0.09 22.57 -4.96
C ILE A 53 -0.79 22.58 -3.61
N ASN A 54 -0.27 21.79 -2.68
CA ASN A 54 -0.83 21.65 -1.34
C ASN A 54 0.19 22.06 -0.28
N THR A 55 -0.29 22.61 0.82
CA THR A 55 0.53 23.09 1.93
C THR A 55 0.37 22.17 3.13
N TYR A 56 1.48 21.62 3.62
CA TYR A 56 1.51 20.69 4.74
C TYR A 56 2.30 21.23 5.91
N ASN A 57 1.85 20.95 7.14
CA ASN A 57 2.60 21.24 8.36
C ASN A 57 3.33 19.98 8.80
N VAL A 58 4.59 19.87 8.41
CA VAL A 58 5.43 18.72 8.73
C VAL A 58 6.05 18.92 10.11
N THR A 59 5.76 18.05 11.05
CA THR A 59 6.31 18.04 12.41
C THR A 59 7.27 16.87 12.58
N VAL A 60 8.51 17.16 12.95
CA VAL A 60 9.47 16.12 13.38
C VAL A 60 9.64 16.14 14.89
N TYR A 61 9.67 14.96 15.49
CA TYR A 61 9.93 14.71 16.91
C TYR A 61 11.27 13.99 17.06
N ALA A 62 12.23 14.62 17.74
CA ALA A 62 13.48 13.96 18.15
C ALA A 62 13.29 13.33 19.53
N ILE A 63 13.54 12.03 19.64
CA ILE A 63 13.31 11.23 20.85
C ILE A 63 14.65 10.80 21.42
N GLY A 64 15.02 11.32 22.58
CA GLY A 64 16.27 11.02 23.29
C GLY A 64 16.11 9.98 24.41
N THR A 65 17.22 9.78 25.13
CA THR A 65 17.26 8.85 26.27
C THR A 65 16.22 9.20 27.34
N GLY A 66 15.60 8.17 27.93
CA GLY A 66 14.54 8.35 28.94
C GLY A 66 13.22 8.87 28.39
N GLY A 67 13.02 8.89 27.07
CA GLY A 67 11.79 9.36 26.42
C GLY A 67 11.68 10.89 26.38
N VAL A 68 12.77 11.62 26.57
CA VAL A 68 12.78 13.07 26.42
C VAL A 68 12.56 13.42 24.95
N THR A 69 11.55 14.24 24.67
CA THR A 69 11.19 14.62 23.30
C THR A 69 11.37 16.11 23.07
N SER A 70 11.79 16.47 21.86
CA SER A 70 11.72 17.82 21.32
C SER A 70 11.11 17.78 19.92
N SER A 71 10.47 18.86 19.49
CA SER A 71 9.82 18.88 18.18
C SER A 71 10.02 20.19 17.43
N LYS A 72 9.90 20.11 16.11
CA LYS A 72 9.93 21.26 15.20
C LYS A 72 8.91 21.06 14.09
N THR A 73 8.14 22.11 13.79
CA THR A 73 7.18 22.11 12.68
C THR A 73 7.66 23.07 11.59
N ILE A 74 7.58 22.64 10.34
CA ILE A 74 7.83 23.46 9.16
C ILE A 74 6.62 23.36 8.22
N GLN A 75 6.39 24.44 7.47
CA GLN A 75 5.40 24.45 6.41
C GLN A 75 6.07 24.13 5.08
N VAL A 76 5.52 23.18 4.33
CA VAL A 76 6.04 22.75 3.03
C VAL A 76 4.93 22.87 1.99
N GLU A 77 5.21 23.57 0.88
CA GLU A 77 4.34 23.60 -0.30
C GLU A 77 4.83 22.55 -1.30
N VAL A 78 3.96 21.61 -1.68
CA VAL A 78 4.32 20.46 -2.52
C VAL A 78 3.40 20.39 -3.73
N TYR A 79 3.99 20.27 -4.91
CA TYR A 79 3.27 19.97 -6.14
C TYR A 79 3.27 18.47 -6.43
N SER A 80 2.08 17.88 -6.49
CA SER A 80 1.86 16.53 -6.99
C SER A 80 0.90 16.58 -8.18
N SER A 81 1.17 15.79 -9.22
CA SER A 81 0.42 15.83 -10.48
C SER A 81 -0.13 14.49 -10.93
N PHE A 82 0.22 13.41 -10.22
CA PHE A 82 -0.16 12.08 -10.61
C PHE A 82 -1.65 11.83 -10.34
N THR A 83 -2.36 11.36 -11.37
CA THR A 83 -3.76 10.93 -11.30
C THR A 83 -3.94 9.70 -12.16
N ASP A 84 -4.90 8.86 -11.78
CA ASP A 84 -5.35 7.73 -12.58
C ASP A 84 -6.87 7.60 -12.47
N ASP A 85 -7.57 8.56 -13.08
CA ASP A 85 -9.03 8.66 -13.04
C ASP A 85 -9.72 7.42 -13.61
N GLU A 86 -9.09 6.76 -14.59
CA GLU A 86 -9.60 5.50 -15.15
C GLU A 86 -9.51 4.37 -14.11
N ALA A 87 -8.41 4.25 -13.35
CA ALA A 87 -8.35 3.28 -12.25
C ALA A 87 -9.41 3.58 -11.19
N VAL A 88 -9.61 4.84 -10.80
CA VAL A 88 -10.67 5.23 -9.85
C VAL A 88 -12.04 4.79 -10.36
N GLU A 89 -12.36 5.06 -11.62
CA GLU A 89 -13.63 4.67 -12.22
C GLU A 89 -13.78 3.14 -12.26
N LEU A 90 -12.74 2.40 -12.63
CA LEU A 90 -12.78 0.94 -12.68
C LEU A 90 -12.86 0.31 -11.29
N LEU A 91 -12.15 0.85 -10.29
CA LEU A 91 -12.17 0.36 -8.91
C LEU A 91 -13.51 0.60 -8.23
N THR A 92 -14.22 1.68 -8.57
CA THR A 92 -15.44 2.13 -7.85
C THR A 92 -16.72 1.99 -8.66
N GLY A 93 -16.65 1.79 -9.98
CA GLY A 93 -17.82 1.88 -10.86
C GLY A 93 -18.48 3.26 -10.87
N GLY A 94 -17.73 4.30 -10.51
CA GLY A 94 -18.18 5.69 -10.41
C GLY A 94 -18.73 6.09 -9.05
N THR A 95 -19.04 5.14 -8.16
CA THR A 95 -19.52 5.42 -6.80
C THR A 95 -18.91 4.47 -5.79
N SER A 96 -19.36 3.22 -5.73
CA SER A 96 -18.85 2.20 -4.83
C SER A 96 -18.96 0.83 -5.47
N LYS A 97 -17.93 0.00 -5.30
CA LYS A 97 -17.86 -1.34 -5.88
C LYS A 97 -17.15 -2.29 -4.91
N THR A 98 -17.76 -3.46 -4.75
CA THR A 98 -17.22 -4.57 -3.98
C THR A 98 -16.43 -5.51 -4.90
N TRP A 99 -15.26 -5.91 -4.42
CA TRP A 99 -14.39 -6.91 -5.00
C TRP A 99 -14.27 -8.11 -4.07
N TYR A 100 -14.10 -9.27 -4.67
CA TYR A 100 -13.97 -10.56 -4.01
C TYR A 100 -12.69 -11.22 -4.52
N TRP A 101 -12.10 -12.11 -3.73
CA TRP A 101 -11.10 -13.03 -4.26
C TRP A 101 -11.65 -13.77 -5.49
N ALA A 102 -10.87 -13.88 -6.56
CA ALA A 102 -11.21 -14.73 -7.71
C ALA A 102 -10.96 -16.21 -7.40
N ALA A 103 -11.51 -16.69 -6.28
CA ALA A 103 -11.18 -17.98 -5.65
C ALA A 103 -11.44 -19.20 -6.54
N ASP A 104 -12.38 -19.11 -7.48
CA ASP A 104 -12.69 -20.16 -8.46
C ASP A 104 -11.64 -20.29 -9.58
N LYS A 105 -10.70 -19.33 -9.68
CA LYS A 105 -9.62 -19.35 -10.65
C LYS A 105 -8.34 -19.86 -10.01
N ALA A 106 -7.65 -20.77 -10.69
CA ALA A 106 -6.27 -21.10 -10.32
C ALA A 106 -5.36 -19.87 -10.49
N GLY A 107 -4.41 -19.69 -9.58
CA GLY A 107 -3.46 -18.57 -9.59
C GLY A 107 -4.03 -17.24 -9.10
N HIS A 108 -5.20 -17.24 -8.46
CA HIS A 108 -5.75 -16.01 -7.83
C HIS A 108 -4.89 -15.51 -6.66
N VAL A 109 -4.07 -16.39 -6.06
CA VAL A 109 -2.94 -16.03 -5.21
C VAL A 109 -1.69 -16.68 -5.78
N GLY A 110 -0.56 -15.97 -5.76
CA GLY A 110 0.71 -16.55 -6.10
C GLY A 110 1.90 -15.81 -5.50
N LEU A 111 3.05 -16.49 -5.48
CA LEU A 111 4.32 -16.00 -4.94
C LEU A 111 5.37 -15.97 -6.06
N GLY A 112 6.19 -14.94 -6.08
CA GLY A 112 7.34 -14.82 -6.95
C GLY A 112 8.47 -14.00 -6.33
N PRO A 113 9.60 -13.86 -7.06
CA PRO A 113 10.73 -13.05 -6.62
C PRO A 113 10.43 -11.54 -6.66
N ASN A 114 11.04 -10.80 -5.73
CA ASN A 114 11.16 -9.33 -5.76
C ASN A 114 12.58 -8.86 -6.13
N PHE A 115 13.28 -9.64 -6.96
CA PHE A 115 14.58 -9.29 -7.54
C PHE A 115 14.63 -9.78 -8.97
N VAL A 116 15.46 -9.13 -9.80
CA VAL A 116 15.58 -9.49 -11.22
C VAL A 116 16.10 -10.92 -11.36
N ASP A 117 15.27 -11.79 -11.93
CA ASP A 117 15.57 -13.18 -12.28
C ASP A 117 14.95 -13.49 -13.65
N GLY A 118 15.59 -13.03 -14.72
CA GLY A 118 14.97 -13.01 -16.05
C GLY A 118 13.69 -12.16 -16.02
N MET A 119 12.55 -12.74 -16.37
CA MET A 119 11.23 -12.11 -16.26
C MET A 119 10.43 -12.62 -15.05
N ASN A 120 10.98 -13.51 -14.22
CA ASN A 120 10.24 -14.19 -13.16
C ASN A 120 9.72 -13.22 -12.08
N HIS A 121 10.30 -12.03 -11.93
CA HIS A 121 9.84 -10.99 -10.99
C HIS A 121 8.60 -10.22 -11.45
N THR A 122 8.09 -10.53 -12.65
CA THR A 122 6.88 -9.91 -13.23
C THR A 122 5.63 -10.79 -13.08
N TYR A 123 5.74 -11.94 -12.42
CA TYR A 123 4.59 -12.82 -12.15
C TYR A 123 4.89 -13.79 -10.98
N ALA A 124 3.88 -14.57 -10.58
CA ALA A 124 3.99 -15.57 -9.54
C ALA A 124 4.78 -16.82 -9.98
N ALA A 125 6.11 -16.71 -10.09
CA ALA A 125 6.97 -17.77 -10.63
C ALA A 125 7.24 -18.95 -9.68
N TRP A 126 7.02 -18.80 -8.37
CA TRP A 126 7.39 -19.82 -7.37
C TRP A 126 6.22 -20.64 -6.86
N TYR A 127 5.02 -20.05 -6.79
CA TYR A 127 3.82 -20.74 -6.34
C TYR A 127 2.57 -20.06 -6.89
N THR A 128 1.55 -20.87 -7.19
CA THR A 128 0.20 -20.40 -7.53
C THR A 128 -0.81 -21.29 -6.82
N ALA A 129 -1.80 -20.67 -6.17
CA ALA A 129 -2.84 -21.39 -5.46
C ALA A 129 -3.79 -22.08 -6.45
N GLY A 130 -4.19 -23.30 -6.15
CA GLY A 130 -5.33 -23.95 -6.78
C GLY A 130 -6.63 -23.18 -6.49
N ALA A 131 -7.66 -23.44 -7.31
CA ALA A 131 -8.99 -22.90 -7.03
C ALA A 131 -9.45 -23.32 -5.62
N PHE A 132 -9.97 -22.36 -4.86
CA PHE A 132 -10.44 -22.52 -3.48
C PHE A 132 -9.43 -23.09 -2.47
N GLU A 133 -8.11 -22.99 -2.73
CA GLU A 133 -7.08 -23.58 -1.85
C GLU A 133 -7.01 -22.92 -0.46
N LYS A 134 -7.31 -21.62 -0.35
CA LYS A 134 -7.18 -20.83 0.89
C LYS A 134 -8.55 -20.53 1.53
N SER A 135 -9.31 -21.58 1.81
CA SER A 135 -10.74 -21.49 2.13
C SER A 135 -11.15 -20.52 3.25
N CYS A 136 -10.28 -20.26 4.23
CA CYS A 136 -10.62 -19.38 5.36
C CYS A 136 -10.72 -17.89 5.00
N MET A 137 -10.16 -17.46 3.86
CA MET A 137 -10.02 -16.03 3.53
C MET A 137 -11.03 -15.52 2.51
N TYR A 138 -11.79 -16.40 1.86
CA TYR A 138 -12.65 -16.03 0.72
C TYR A 138 -13.97 -15.36 1.08
N ASP A 139 -14.30 -15.30 2.37
CA ASP A 139 -15.41 -14.47 2.86
C ASP A 139 -15.07 -12.97 2.89
N ALA A 140 -13.80 -12.60 2.65
CA ALA A 140 -13.38 -11.21 2.60
C ALA A 140 -14.04 -10.43 1.45
N GLU A 141 -14.54 -9.25 1.77
CA GLU A 141 -15.17 -8.32 0.82
C GLU A 141 -14.44 -6.98 0.85
N PHE A 142 -14.04 -6.51 -0.33
CA PHE A 142 -13.18 -5.34 -0.51
C PHE A 142 -13.95 -4.23 -1.20
N VAL A 143 -14.28 -3.16 -0.46
CA VAL A 143 -15.14 -2.09 -0.97
C VAL A 143 -14.31 -0.86 -1.27
N PHE A 144 -14.21 -0.49 -2.55
CA PHE A 144 -13.67 0.80 -2.96
C PHE A 144 -14.81 1.79 -3.16
N THR A 145 -14.67 3.00 -2.59
CA THR A 145 -15.68 4.05 -2.68
C THR A 145 -15.05 5.37 -3.12
N LYS A 146 -15.66 5.99 -4.15
CA LYS A 146 -15.36 7.35 -4.58
C LYS A 146 -16.16 8.32 -3.72
N THR A 147 -15.47 9.20 -3.03
CA THR A 147 -16.04 10.26 -2.20
C THR A 147 -15.76 11.62 -2.83
N GLU A 148 -16.30 12.70 -2.26
CA GLU A 148 -15.95 14.07 -2.67
C GLU A 148 -14.47 14.39 -2.39
N ASP A 149 -13.89 13.76 -1.37
CA ASP A 149 -12.54 14.03 -0.88
C ASP A 149 -11.48 13.06 -1.45
N GLY A 150 -11.89 12.05 -2.22
CA GLY A 150 -10.96 11.08 -2.84
C GLY A 150 -11.47 9.65 -2.86
N LEU A 151 -10.55 8.69 -2.95
CA LEU A 151 -10.82 7.26 -2.98
C LEU A 151 -10.64 6.67 -1.57
N THR A 152 -11.58 5.85 -1.13
CA THR A 152 -11.48 5.10 0.12
C THR A 152 -11.59 3.59 -0.12
N PHE A 153 -11.07 2.82 0.83
CA PHE A 153 -11.11 1.37 0.86
C PHE A 153 -11.54 0.87 2.23
N GLU A 154 -12.33 -0.20 2.26
CA GLU A 154 -12.66 -0.93 3.48
C GLU A 154 -12.72 -2.43 3.18
N GLN A 155 -12.08 -3.24 4.02
CA GLN A 155 -12.39 -4.67 4.09
C GLN A 155 -13.57 -4.84 5.05
N THR A 156 -14.77 -5.00 4.50
CA THR A 156 -16.02 -4.99 5.29
C THR A 156 -16.30 -6.31 5.98
N GLU A 157 -15.76 -7.40 5.45
CA GLU A 157 -15.98 -8.77 5.92
C GLU A 157 -14.68 -9.57 5.86
N GLY A 158 -14.68 -10.73 6.53
CA GLY A 158 -13.62 -11.73 6.44
C GLY A 158 -12.37 -11.42 7.28
N PRO A 159 -11.50 -12.42 7.46
CA PRO A 159 -10.32 -12.33 8.33
C PRO A 159 -9.11 -11.73 7.61
N SER A 160 -7.98 -11.72 8.30
CA SER A 160 -6.66 -11.46 7.71
C SER A 160 -5.90 -12.77 7.52
N PHE A 161 -5.45 -13.07 6.31
CA PHE A 161 -4.61 -14.23 6.05
C PHE A 161 -3.14 -13.88 6.25
N ILE A 162 -2.42 -14.66 7.06
CA ILE A 162 -0.98 -14.47 7.29
C ILE A 162 -0.21 -15.64 6.68
N PRO A 163 0.58 -15.43 5.62
CA PRO A 163 1.31 -16.53 4.97
C PRO A 163 2.50 -16.99 5.80
N GLY A 164 2.97 -18.21 5.51
CA GLY A 164 4.16 -18.76 6.15
C GLY A 164 5.44 -17.92 5.98
N THR A 165 5.52 -17.09 4.93
CA THR A 165 6.64 -16.15 4.74
C THR A 165 6.67 -15.00 5.75
N TYR A 166 5.56 -14.73 6.45
CA TYR A 166 5.42 -13.59 7.36
C TYR A 166 4.97 -13.98 8.77
N ALA A 167 4.41 -15.18 8.96
CA ALA A 167 3.92 -15.65 10.26
C ALA A 167 4.99 -15.63 11.37
N GLY A 168 6.25 -15.90 11.04
CA GLY A 168 7.36 -15.81 11.99
C GLY A 168 7.64 -14.40 12.50
N VAL A 169 7.38 -13.36 11.69
CA VAL A 169 7.48 -11.95 12.10
C VAL A 169 6.37 -11.61 13.09
N MET A 170 5.18 -12.16 12.85
CA MET A 170 3.99 -11.97 13.68
C MET A 170 3.97 -12.87 14.93
N GLY A 171 4.78 -13.92 14.97
CA GLY A 171 4.78 -14.89 16.07
C GLY A 171 3.52 -15.75 16.12
N VAL A 172 2.91 -16.03 14.98
CA VAL A 172 1.67 -16.81 14.83
C VAL A 172 1.90 -18.06 13.96
N ASP A 173 0.91 -18.94 13.88
CA ASP A 173 0.96 -20.10 13.00
C ASP A 173 0.90 -19.70 11.51
N PRO A 174 1.65 -20.38 10.62
CA PRO A 174 1.72 -20.02 9.22
C PRO A 174 0.49 -20.46 8.42
N ASP A 175 0.19 -19.71 7.35
CA ASP A 175 -0.84 -20.02 6.35
C ASP A 175 -2.25 -20.15 6.93
N ASP A 176 -2.59 -19.29 7.88
CA ASP A 176 -3.87 -19.29 8.58
C ASP A 176 -4.53 -17.90 8.58
N CYS A 177 -5.82 -17.90 8.88
CA CYS A 177 -6.64 -16.71 9.00
C CYS A 177 -6.76 -16.27 10.47
N TYR A 178 -6.63 -14.96 10.67
CA TYR A 178 -6.63 -14.34 11.97
C TYR A 178 -7.68 -13.25 12.07
N GLY A 179 -8.26 -13.13 13.26
CA GLY A 179 -9.21 -12.09 13.60
C GLY A 179 -8.54 -10.81 14.10
N PRO A 180 -9.36 -9.82 14.53
CA PRO A 180 -8.90 -8.51 14.97
C PRO A 180 -8.09 -8.54 16.27
N ASP A 181 -8.06 -9.66 16.99
CA ASP A 181 -7.21 -9.87 18.16
C ASP A 181 -5.72 -10.00 17.80
N VAL A 182 -5.41 -10.38 16.56
CA VAL A 182 -4.04 -10.44 16.04
C VAL A 182 -3.77 -9.27 15.10
N ILE A 183 -4.64 -9.07 14.11
CA ILE A 183 -4.55 -7.94 13.18
C ILE A 183 -5.95 -7.61 12.65
N ASP A 184 -6.33 -6.34 12.81
CA ASP A 184 -7.66 -5.85 12.47
C ASP A 184 -7.66 -5.23 11.06
N PRO A 185 -8.32 -5.85 10.07
CA PRO A 185 -8.41 -5.30 8.72
C PRO A 185 -9.48 -4.19 8.61
N SER A 186 -10.27 -3.97 9.66
CA SER A 186 -11.43 -3.08 9.60
C SER A 186 -11.07 -1.59 9.60
N GLY A 187 -12.08 -0.78 9.33
CA GLY A 187 -11.97 0.67 9.27
C GLY A 187 -11.73 1.18 7.85
N ILE A 188 -12.24 2.37 7.61
CA ILE A 188 -12.12 3.04 6.33
C ILE A 188 -10.70 3.58 6.19
N LYS A 189 -10.03 3.18 5.11
CA LYS A 189 -8.70 3.65 4.72
C LYS A 189 -8.83 4.65 3.59
N THR A 190 -8.00 5.68 3.62
CA THR A 190 -7.80 6.54 2.45
C THR A 190 -6.91 5.80 1.46
N VAL A 191 -7.22 5.89 0.17
CA VAL A 191 -6.41 5.32 -0.91
C VAL A 191 -5.78 6.44 -1.73
N SER A 192 -4.47 6.50 -1.69
CA SER A 192 -3.68 7.35 -2.58
C SER A 192 -3.25 6.56 -3.80
N LEU A 193 -3.43 7.12 -4.99
CA LEU A 193 -2.82 6.58 -6.20
C LEU A 193 -1.50 7.29 -6.44
N ILE A 194 -0.43 6.51 -6.60
CA ILE A 194 0.93 7.01 -6.81
C ILE A 194 1.56 6.36 -8.05
N PRO A 195 2.51 7.04 -8.72
CA PRO A 195 3.23 6.42 -9.83
C PRO A 195 4.02 5.22 -9.31
N SER A 196 3.91 4.09 -10.02
CA SER A 196 4.68 2.89 -9.72
C SER A 196 5.88 2.78 -10.65
N SER A 197 7.04 2.48 -10.08
CA SER A 197 8.31 2.36 -10.81
C SER A 197 9.16 1.19 -10.32
N SER A 198 8.57 0.17 -9.70
CA SER A 198 9.33 -1.00 -9.29
C SER A 198 9.87 -1.78 -10.48
N ILE A 199 10.86 -2.65 -10.24
CA ILE A 199 11.43 -3.55 -11.25
C ILE A 199 10.34 -4.38 -11.94
N ALA A 200 9.30 -4.80 -11.21
CA ALA A 200 8.22 -5.61 -11.75
C ALA A 200 7.26 -4.78 -12.59
N THR A 201 6.95 -3.57 -12.15
CA THR A 201 6.08 -2.64 -12.90
C THR A 201 6.72 -2.24 -14.22
N VAL A 202 8.01 -1.90 -14.22
CA VAL A 202 8.73 -1.46 -15.40
C VAL A 202 8.92 -2.61 -16.39
N ASP A 203 9.48 -3.74 -15.94
CA ASP A 203 9.78 -4.85 -16.84
C ASP A 203 8.52 -5.61 -17.28
N GLY A 204 7.52 -5.71 -16.38
CA GLY A 204 6.25 -6.39 -16.63
C GLY A 204 5.22 -5.55 -17.36
N GLU A 205 5.52 -4.28 -17.66
CA GLU A 205 4.62 -3.32 -18.31
C GLU A 205 3.26 -3.25 -17.60
N TYR A 206 3.28 -3.19 -16.27
CA TYR A 206 2.05 -3.03 -15.48
C TYR A 206 1.43 -1.65 -15.74
N ARG A 207 0.25 -1.40 -15.14
CA ARG A 207 -0.47 -0.12 -15.28
C ARG A 207 0.38 1.13 -14.96
N GLY A 208 1.40 0.99 -14.10
CA GLY A 208 2.22 2.11 -13.65
C GLY A 208 1.60 2.88 -12.48
N THR A 209 0.62 2.29 -11.81
CA THR A 209 -0.12 2.88 -10.67
C THR A 209 -0.03 1.96 -9.46
N THR A 210 0.26 2.52 -8.29
CA THR A 210 0.19 1.83 -6.99
C THR A 210 -0.92 2.44 -6.16
N MET A 211 -1.71 1.58 -5.52
CA MET A 211 -2.63 1.95 -4.45
C MET A 211 -1.86 1.92 -3.13
N SER A 212 -1.83 3.04 -2.43
CA SER A 212 -1.23 3.17 -1.10
C SER A 212 -2.35 3.40 -0.08
N PHE A 213 -2.51 2.46 0.86
CA PHE A 213 -3.54 2.52 1.88
C PHE A 213 -3.02 3.22 3.16
N SER A 214 -3.83 4.10 3.75
CA SER A 214 -3.54 4.71 5.07
C SER A 214 -3.65 3.69 6.21
N ASP A 215 -3.17 4.05 7.41
CA ASP A 215 -3.38 3.34 8.67
C ASP A 215 -3.05 1.83 8.59
N GLY A 216 -1.90 1.54 7.99
CA GLY A 216 -1.43 0.17 7.72
C GLY A 216 -2.38 -0.70 6.90
N GLY A 217 -3.28 -0.13 6.09
CA GLY A 217 -4.31 -0.86 5.35
C GLY A 217 -3.76 -1.90 4.36
N TYR A 218 -4.52 -2.98 4.15
CA TYR A 218 -4.18 -4.10 3.28
C TYR A 218 -5.46 -4.81 2.79
N MET A 219 -5.34 -5.67 1.77
CA MET A 219 -6.47 -6.41 1.20
C MET A 219 -6.43 -7.89 1.62
N CYS A 220 -6.90 -8.21 2.83
CA CYS A 220 -6.97 -9.54 3.48
C CYS A 220 -5.63 -10.24 3.69
N TRP A 221 -4.77 -10.30 2.68
CA TRP A 221 -3.46 -10.93 2.74
C TRP A 221 -2.46 -9.99 3.44
N TYR A 222 -2.07 -10.32 4.66
CA TYR A 222 -1.25 -9.47 5.50
C TYR A 222 0.23 -9.88 5.50
N VAL A 223 1.06 -8.97 5.00
CA VAL A 223 2.53 -9.08 5.00
C VAL A 223 3.21 -7.78 5.47
N GLY A 224 2.47 -6.92 6.18
CA GLY A 224 2.97 -5.65 6.71
C GLY A 224 3.28 -4.59 5.66
N VAL A 225 2.62 -4.63 4.50
CA VAL A 225 2.83 -3.69 3.38
C VAL A 225 1.48 -3.14 2.91
N SER A 226 1.40 -1.81 2.80
CA SER A 226 0.20 -1.08 2.37
C SER A 226 0.23 -0.60 0.92
N ASP A 227 1.35 -0.77 0.23
CA ASP A 227 1.49 -0.43 -1.18
C ASP A 227 1.19 -1.65 -2.06
N HIS A 228 0.19 -1.48 -2.94
CA HIS A 228 -0.32 -2.52 -3.83
C HIS A 228 -0.25 -2.02 -5.28
N GLU A 229 0.67 -2.56 -6.05
CA GLU A 229 0.86 -2.21 -7.47
C GLU A 229 -0.28 -2.77 -8.30
N ILE A 230 -0.94 -1.94 -9.09
CA ILE A 230 -1.95 -2.40 -10.04
C ILE A 230 -1.22 -2.99 -11.25
N ILE A 231 -1.32 -4.31 -11.40
CA ILE A 231 -0.89 -4.99 -12.63
C ILE A 231 -1.87 -4.64 -13.74
N GLU A 232 -3.15 -4.89 -13.49
CA GLU A 232 -4.26 -4.69 -14.43
C GLU A 232 -5.54 -4.42 -13.63
N VAL A 233 -6.38 -3.51 -14.11
CA VAL A 233 -7.75 -3.35 -13.62
C VAL A 233 -8.70 -3.19 -14.80
N THR A 234 -9.82 -3.91 -14.76
CA THR A 234 -10.92 -3.83 -15.72
C THR A 234 -12.24 -3.63 -14.99
N ALA A 235 -13.37 -3.68 -15.69
CA ALA A 235 -14.67 -3.54 -15.05
C ALA A 235 -14.94 -4.64 -14.00
N ASN A 236 -14.37 -5.84 -14.18
CA ASN A 236 -14.67 -7.04 -13.41
C ASN A 236 -13.44 -7.82 -12.92
N THR A 237 -12.21 -7.40 -13.24
CA THR A 237 -10.98 -8.06 -12.80
C THR A 237 -10.00 -7.04 -12.25
N LEU A 238 -9.42 -7.31 -11.09
CA LEU A 238 -8.35 -6.51 -10.49
C LEU A 238 -7.19 -7.44 -10.17
N LYS A 239 -6.04 -7.21 -10.80
CA LYS A 239 -4.79 -7.92 -10.53
C LYS A 239 -3.81 -6.96 -9.88
N ILE A 240 -3.26 -7.35 -8.74
CA ILE A 240 -2.31 -6.53 -8.02
C ILE A 240 -1.10 -7.33 -7.57
N ARG A 241 -0.02 -6.61 -7.27
CA ARG A 241 1.21 -7.14 -6.70
C ARG A 241 1.55 -6.42 -5.41
N VAL A 242 2.07 -7.17 -4.43
CA VAL A 242 2.60 -6.64 -3.17
C VAL A 242 4.02 -7.15 -2.99
N ALA A 243 4.98 -6.22 -2.92
CA ALA A 243 6.36 -6.54 -2.57
C ALA A 243 6.48 -6.67 -1.05
N GLN A 244 6.47 -7.89 -0.51
CA GLN A 244 6.62 -8.13 0.92
C GLN A 244 7.99 -7.67 1.43
N ASP A 245 9.06 -8.09 0.76
CA ASP A 245 10.44 -7.75 1.10
C ASP A 245 11.34 -7.87 -0.15
N ALA A 246 12.66 -7.75 0.00
CA ALA A 246 13.60 -7.86 -1.11
C ALA A 246 13.60 -9.23 -1.83
N THR A 247 13.00 -10.26 -1.24
CA THR A 247 12.92 -11.62 -1.77
C THR A 247 11.53 -11.95 -2.29
N PHE A 248 10.49 -11.68 -1.51
CA PHE A 248 9.14 -12.17 -1.76
C PHE A 248 8.22 -11.09 -2.33
N ALA A 249 7.51 -11.42 -3.41
CA ALA A 249 6.41 -10.66 -3.95
C ALA A 249 5.18 -11.54 -4.14
N TRP A 250 4.03 -11.05 -3.69
CA TRP A 250 2.74 -11.72 -3.80
C TRP A 250 1.91 -11.12 -4.93
N TYR A 251 1.12 -11.96 -5.57
CA TYR A 251 0.27 -11.62 -6.72
C TYR A 251 -1.15 -12.06 -6.44
N TYR A 252 -2.10 -11.17 -6.64
CA TYR A 252 -3.51 -11.42 -6.32
C TYR A 252 -4.40 -11.13 -7.51
N THR A 253 -5.49 -11.89 -7.63
CA THR A 253 -6.58 -11.61 -8.57
C THR A 253 -7.90 -11.54 -7.82
N PHE A 254 -8.61 -10.43 -8.02
CA PHE A 254 -9.94 -10.17 -7.51
C PHE A 254 -10.94 -10.03 -8.66
N THR A 255 -12.21 -10.24 -8.34
CA THR A 255 -13.35 -10.21 -9.26
C THR A 255 -14.51 -9.44 -8.62
N THR A 256 -15.40 -8.91 -9.43
CA THR A 256 -16.66 -8.29 -8.96
C THR A 256 -17.81 -9.28 -8.78
N GLU A 257 -17.62 -10.54 -9.19
CA GLU A 257 -18.60 -11.61 -9.02
C GLU A 257 -18.14 -12.55 -7.90
N LYS A 258 -18.86 -12.58 -6.77
CA LYS A 258 -18.52 -13.44 -5.64
C LYS A 258 -18.53 -14.92 -6.08
N PRO A 259 -17.39 -15.64 -6.02
CA PRO A 259 -17.37 -17.03 -6.40
C PRO A 259 -18.23 -17.89 -5.46
N GLU A 260 -18.97 -18.85 -6.01
CA GLU A 260 -19.71 -19.87 -5.27
C GLU A 260 -18.94 -21.21 -5.30
N GLN A 261 -18.91 -21.92 -4.17
CA GLN A 261 -18.25 -23.23 -4.03
C GLN A 261 -19.23 -24.39 -4.30
#